data_AF-A0AAT9HZ51-F1
#
_entry.id   AF-A0AAT9HZ51-F1
#
_cell.length_a   1.000
_cell.length_b   1.000
_cell.length_c   1.000
_cell.angle_alpha   90.00
_cell.angle_beta   90.00
_cell.angle_gamma   90.00
#
_symmetry.space_group_name_H-M   'P 1'
#
loop_
_entity.id
_entity.type
_entity.pdbx_description
1 polymer ?
#
loop_
_entity_poly.entity_id
_entity_poly.type
_entity_poly.pdbx_seq_one_letter_code
_entity_poly.pdbx_strand_id
1 'polypeptide(L)' 'MIGDLWAEQKALALREHGATVYVGDHLGDIRGARAADALSVAVATGPYGTEALREAGADVVLTGLTEFPQWFSARYRGD' A
#
# COMPACT_ATOMS: atom_id res chain seq x y z
N MET A 1 -9.56 -4.73 16.93
CA MET A 1 -9.74 -3.86 15.75
C MET A 1 -8.57 -2.88 15.73
N ILE A 2 -7.91 -2.64 14.59
CA ILE A 2 -6.60 -1.94 14.49
C ILE A 2 -6.77 -0.49 13.95
N GLY A 3 -7.98 0.06 13.99
CA GLY A 3 -8.32 1.35 13.35
C GLY A 3 -7.60 2.59 13.89
N ASP A 4 -6.93 2.47 15.03
CA ASP A 4 -6.25 3.60 15.69
C ASP A 4 -4.77 3.76 15.27
N LEU A 5 -4.23 2.84 14.46
CA LEU A 5 -2.84 2.94 13.99
C LEU A 5 -2.72 3.82 12.74
N TRP A 6 -1.81 4.80 12.82
CA TRP A 6 -1.56 5.76 11.76
C TRP A 6 -0.14 5.66 11.21
N ALA A 7 -0.01 5.90 9.91
CA ALA A 7 1.27 5.97 9.20
C ALA A 7 2.23 4.82 9.58
N GLU A 8 3.44 5.12 10.06
CA GLU A 8 4.45 4.13 10.45
C GLU A 8 3.98 3.18 11.55
N GLN A 9 3.04 3.59 12.41
CA GLN A 9 2.52 2.71 13.47
C GLN A 9 1.75 1.52 12.89
N LYS A 10 1.22 1.63 11.67
CA LYS A 10 0.61 0.51 10.95
C LYS A 10 1.60 -0.64 10.76
N ALA A 11 2.91 -0.36 10.72
CA ALA A 11 3.94 -1.38 10.53
C ALA A 11 3.92 -2.47 11.61
N LEU A 12 3.53 -2.14 12.84
CA LEU A 12 3.39 -3.14 13.91
C LEU A 12 2.38 -4.22 13.51
N ALA A 13 1.18 -3.80 13.10
CA ALA A 13 0.14 -4.72 12.70
C ALA A 13 0.48 -5.46 11.40
N LEU A 14 1.11 -4.79 10.44
CA LEU A 14 1.54 -5.44 9.19
C LEU A 14 2.54 -6.57 9.47
N ARG A 15 3.51 -6.35 10.36
CA ARG A 15 4.46 -7.38 10.77
C ARG A 15 3.79 -8.49 11.57
N GLU A 16 2.92 -8.15 12.52
CA GLU A 16 2.17 -9.12 13.33
C GLU A 16 1.35 -10.08 12.46
N HIS A 17 0.76 -9.56 11.37
CA HIS A 17 -0.03 -10.35 10.44
C HIS A 17 0.77 -10.95 9.28
N GLY A 18 2.09 -10.76 9.23
CA GLY A 18 2.93 -11.24 8.13
C GLY A 18 2.53 -10.67 6.76
N ALA A 19 2.00 -9.45 6.73
CA ALA A 19 1.57 -8.81 5.51
C ALA A 19 2.80 -8.44 4.66
N THR A 20 2.91 -9.00 3.46
CA THR A 20 3.99 -8.66 2.52
C THR A 20 3.55 -7.64 1.46
N VAL A 21 2.27 -7.29 1.43
CA VAL A 21 1.68 -6.26 0.55
C VAL A 21 0.72 -5.43 1.38
N TYR A 22 0.79 -4.11 1.25
CA TYR A 22 -0.19 -3.20 1.85
C TYR A 22 -0.75 -2.25 0.79
N VAL A 23 -2.08 -2.23 0.69
CA VAL A 23 -2.83 -1.43 -0.30
C VAL A 23 -3.49 -0.27 0.41
N GLY A 24 -3.28 0.95 -0.09
CA GLY A 24 -3.88 2.16 0.49
C GLY A 24 -3.91 3.33 -0.49
N ASP A 25 -4.51 4.43 -0.08
CA ASP A 25 -4.71 5.63 -0.90
C ASP A 25 -4.14 6.90 -0.25
N HIS A 26 -3.49 6.75 0.91
CA HIS A 26 -2.89 7.84 1.67
C HIS A 26 -1.38 7.71 1.77
N LEU A 27 -0.68 8.85 1.88
CA LEU A 27 0.77 8.88 2.15
C LEU A 27 1.17 8.12 3.43
N GLY A 28 0.25 7.99 4.40
CA GLY A 28 0.49 7.24 5.62
C GLY A 28 0.55 5.73 5.36
N ASP A 29 -0.21 5.25 4.37
CA ASP A 29 -0.19 3.83 4.00
C ASP A 29 1.15 3.45 3.39
N ILE A 30 1.72 4.34 2.58
CA ILE A 30 3.05 4.18 1.99
C ILE A 30 4.10 4.11 3.10
N ARG A 31 4.07 5.05 4.06
CA ARG A 31 4.99 5.05 5.20
C ARG A 31 4.87 3.78 6.04
N GLY A 32 3.63 3.35 6.32
CA GLY A 32 3.34 2.13 7.07
C GLY A 32 3.87 0.87 6.38
N ALA A 33 3.60 0.72 5.09
CA ALA A 33 4.09 -0.40 4.28
C ALA A 33 5.63 -0.47 4.28
N ARG A 34 6.28 0.65 4.01
CA ARG A 34 7.75 0.74 3.99
C ARG A 34 8.37 0.46 5.35
N ALA A 35 7.79 1.00 6.42
CA ALA A 35 8.23 0.69 7.78
C ALA A 35 8.02 -0.79 8.14
N ALA A 36 7.10 -1.49 7.49
CA ALA A 36 6.87 -2.92 7.67
C ALA A 36 7.74 -3.83 6.79
N ASP A 37 8.51 -3.27 5.84
CA ASP A 37 9.14 -4.02 4.75
C ASP A 37 8.10 -4.78 3.88
N ALA A 38 6.91 -4.18 3.71
CA ALA A 38 5.85 -4.68 2.85
C ALA A 38 5.80 -3.88 1.55
N LEU A 39 5.44 -4.55 0.45
CA LEU A 39 5.24 -3.90 -0.85
C LEU A 39 4.11 -2.87 -0.75
N SER A 40 4.42 -1.61 -1.07
CA SER A 40 3.47 -0.51 -1.04
C SER A 40 2.72 -0.39 -2.36
N VAL A 41 1.42 -0.69 -2.34
CA VAL A 41 0.52 -0.54 -3.49
C VAL A 41 -0.42 0.63 -3.23
N ALA A 42 -0.18 1.75 -3.90
CA ALA A 42 -1.00 2.93 -3.76
C ALA A 42 -2.09 2.97 -4.85
N VAL A 43 -3.32 3.33 -4.49
CA VAL A 43 -4.44 3.47 -5.43
C VAL A 43 -4.95 4.90 -5.39
N ALA A 44 -4.96 5.59 -6.52
CA ALA A 44 -5.32 7.02 -6.62
C ALA A 44 -6.84 7.28 -6.56
N THR A 45 -7.54 6.61 -5.64
CA THR A 45 -8.97 6.79 -5.37
C THR A 45 -9.25 7.67 -4.15
N GLY A 46 -8.19 8.06 -3.43
CA GLY A 46 -8.23 8.88 -2.23
C GLY A 46 -7.89 10.36 -2.48
N PRO A 47 -7.36 11.06 -1.46
CA PRO A 47 -7.07 12.50 -1.56
C PRO A 47 -5.80 12.84 -2.35
N TYR A 48 -5.00 11.84 -2.76
CA TYR A 48 -3.75 12.03 -3.48
C TYR A 48 -3.80 11.43 -4.90
N GLY A 49 -3.32 12.21 -5.87
CA GLY A 49 -3.14 11.73 -7.25
C GLY A 49 -1.90 10.84 -7.42
N THR A 50 -1.79 10.19 -8.58
CA THR A 50 -0.71 9.22 -8.86
C THR A 50 0.71 9.79 -8.72
N GLU A 51 0.93 11.07 -9.02
CA GLU A 51 2.23 11.73 -8.91
C GLU A 51 2.69 11.82 -7.45
N ALA A 52 1.86 12.40 -6.57
CA ALA A 52 2.15 12.52 -5.14
C ALA A 52 2.39 11.14 -4.47
N LEU A 53 1.66 10.11 -4.91
CA LEU A 53 1.85 8.74 -4.41
C LEU A 53 3.20 8.13 -4.84
N ARG A 54 3.65 8.40 -6.08
CA ARG A 54 4.99 7.98 -6.55
C ARG A 54 6.09 8.70 -5.79
N GLU A 55 5.97 10.02 -5.64
CA GLU A 55 6.95 10.84 -4.91
C GLU A 55 7.09 10.42 -3.45
N ALA A 56 5.99 9.99 -2.82
CA ALA A 56 6.00 9.46 -1.47
C ALA A 56 6.65 8.07 -1.33
N GLY A 57 6.98 7.42 -2.46
CA GLY A 57 7.73 6.16 -2.48
C GLY A 57 6.87 4.91 -2.48
N ALA A 58 5.66 4.96 -3.06
CA ALA A 58 4.89 3.75 -3.38
C ALA A 58 5.62 2.92 -4.44
N ASP A 59 5.68 1.59 -4.26
CA ASP A 59 6.32 0.67 -5.20
C ASP A 59 5.45 0.44 -6.44
N VAL A 60 4.14 0.43 -6.25
CA VAL A 60 3.13 0.30 -7.30
C VAL A 60 2.10 1.41 -7.14
N VAL A 61 1.74 2.06 -8.24
CA VAL A 61 0.68 3.08 -8.26
C VAL A 61 -0.36 2.72 -9.30
N LEU A 62 -1.58 2.45 -8.84
CA LEU A 62 -2.76 2.14 -9.65
C LEU A 62 -3.64 3.39 -9.79
N THR A 63 -4.24 3.58 -10.96
CA THR A 63 -5.13 4.73 -11.18
C THR A 63 -6.54 4.51 -10.60
N GLY A 64 -6.89 3.24 -10.34
CA GLY A 64 -8.16 2.87 -9.72
C GLY A 64 -8.17 1.44 -9.18
N LEU A 65 -9.11 1.15 -8.29
CA LEU A 65 -9.23 -0.18 -7.66
C LEU A 65 -9.52 -1.31 -8.65
N THR A 66 -10.09 -1.01 -9.82
CA THR A 66 -10.36 -2.00 -10.87
C THR A 66 -9.11 -2.61 -11.47
N GLU A 67 -7.94 -1.95 -11.36
CA GLU A 67 -6.65 -2.46 -11.84
C GLU A 67 -6.05 -3.50 -10.88
N PHE A 68 -6.47 -3.48 -9.61
CA PHE A 68 -5.86 -4.31 -8.56
C PHE A 68 -5.95 -5.81 -8.84
N PRO A 69 -7.09 -6.41 -9.23
CA PRO A 69 -7.18 -7.85 -9.48
C PRO A 69 -6.20 -8.33 -10.58
N GLN A 70 -6.04 -7.53 -11.64
CA GLN A 70 -5.13 -7.84 -12.74
C GLN A 70 -3.68 -7.74 -12.28
N TRP A 71 -3.32 -6.67 -11.58
CA TRP A 71 -1.96 -6.48 -11.05
C TRP A 71 -1.58 -7.60 -10.08
N PHE A 72 -2.47 -7.92 -9.12
CA PHE A 72 -2.23 -8.92 -8.09
C PHE A 72 -2.01 -10.32 -8.69
N SER A 73 -2.86 -10.70 -9.65
CA SER A 73 -2.76 -12.02 -10.31
C SER A 73 -1.52 -12.14 -11.17
N ALA A 74 -1.12 -11.08 -11.87
CA ALA A 74 0.01 -11.14 -12.80
C ALA A 74 1.37 -11.00 -12.12
N ARG A 75 1.48 -10.19 -11.05
CA ARG A 75 2.78 -9.70 -10.54
C ARG A 75 3.10 -10.10 -9.12
N TYR A 76 2.10 -10.40 -8.31
CA TYR A 76 2.32 -10.82 -6.92
C TYR A 76 2.12 -12.32 -6.73
N ARG A 77 1.21 -12.94 -7.50
CA ARG A 77 1.02 -14.41 -7.54
C ARG A 77 1.72 -15.10 -8.72
N GLY A 78 2.56 -14.38 -9.46
CA GLY A 78 3.34 -14.90 -10.58
C GLY A 78 4.60 -15.61 -10.11
N ASP A 79 4.39 -16.79 -9.52
CA ASP A 79 5.22 -18.00 -9.35
C ASP A 79 4.87 -18.71 -8.03
#